data_AF-R4SW57-F1
#
_entry.id   AF-R4SW57-F1
#
_cell.length_a   1.000
_cell.length_b   1.000
_cell.length_c   1.000
_cell.angle_alpha   90.00
_cell.angle_beta   90.00
_cell.angle_gamma   90.00
#
_symmetry.space_group_name_H-M   'P 1'
#
loop_
_entity.id
_entity.type
_entity.pdbx_description
1 polymer ?
#
loop_
_entity_poly.entity_id
_entity_poly.type
_entity_poly.pdbx_seq_one_letter_code
_entity_poly.pdbx_strand_id
1 'polypeptide(L)' 'MSDLLTVERLYVLSLGSQQANRHVHWHLAPLPPGVPYEQQQTAVFDPARGHLDVSDDELADLARGLGERMTDSSTM' A
#
# COMPACT_ATOMS: atom_id res chain seq x y z
N MET A 1 8.81 -10.81 -2.88
CA MET A 1 7.99 -9.56 -2.82
C MET A 1 8.41 -8.51 -3.86
N SER A 2 9.53 -8.69 -4.59
CA SER A 2 10.05 -7.76 -5.60
C SER A 2 9.37 -7.78 -6.97
N ASP A 3 8.57 -8.82 -7.27
CA ASP A 3 8.23 -9.13 -8.67
C ASP A 3 6.92 -8.49 -9.15
N LEU A 4 6.16 -7.86 -8.26
CA LEU A 4 4.90 -7.17 -8.63
C LEU A 4 5.01 -5.65 -8.47
N LEU A 5 5.71 -5.18 -7.44
CA LEU A 5 5.97 -3.77 -7.19
C LEU A 5 7.45 -3.59 -6.85
N THR A 6 8.07 -2.55 -7.38
CA THR A 6 9.41 -2.12 -6.96
C THR A 6 9.29 -1.32 -5.67
N VAL A 7 9.73 -1.91 -4.55
CA VAL A 7 9.55 -1.35 -3.21
C VAL A 7 10.91 -1.21 -2.52
N GLU A 8 11.22 -0.01 -2.03
CA GLU A 8 12.42 0.26 -1.20
C GLU A 8 12.10 0.08 0.29
N ARG A 9 10.90 0.51 0.73
CA ARG A 9 10.46 0.41 2.13
C ARG A 9 8.98 0.08 2.21
N LEU A 10 8.58 -0.69 3.22
CA LEU A 10 7.17 -0.92 3.53
C LEU A 10 6.84 -0.23 4.86
N TYR A 11 5.81 0.61 4.88
CA TYR A 11 5.23 1.12 6.11
C TYR A 11 4.07 0.24 6.56
N VAL A 12 4.07 -0.08 7.85
CA VAL A 12 3.04 -0.88 8.51
C VAL A 12 2.43 -0.02 9.60
N LEU A 13 1.16 0.35 9.45
CA LEU A 13 0.47 1.26 10.37
C LEU A 13 -0.85 0.67 10.86
N SER A 14 -1.19 0.99 12.11
CA SER A 14 -2.52 0.81 12.67
C SER A 14 -3.05 2.18 13.10
N LEU A 15 -4.09 2.67 12.40
CA LEU A 15 -4.64 4.02 12.57
C LEU A 15 -6.09 4.01 13.06
N GLY A 16 -6.71 2.83 13.15
CA GLY A 16 -8.10 2.67 13.55
C GLY A 16 -8.38 3.25 14.94
N SER A 17 -9.58 3.81 15.11
CA SER A 17 -10.05 4.36 16.38
C SER A 17 -11.55 4.12 16.53
N GLN A 18 -12.03 4.16 17.78
CA GLN A 18 -13.47 4.02 18.06
C GLN A 18 -14.31 5.17 17.49
N GLN A 19 -13.72 6.33 17.21
CA GLN A 19 -14.41 7.49 16.65
C GLN A 19 -14.53 7.44 15.12
N ALA A 20 -13.81 6.52 14.46
CA ALA A 20 -13.80 6.36 13.01
C ALA A 20 -13.88 4.87 12.64
N ASN A 21 -12.93 4.36 11.84
CA ASN A 21 -12.86 2.95 11.48
C ASN A 21 -12.50 2.09 12.69
N ARG A 22 -13.52 1.57 13.37
CA ARG A 22 -13.39 0.78 14.61
C ARG A 22 -12.73 -0.59 14.42
N HIS A 23 -12.88 -1.17 13.23
CA HIS A 23 -12.40 -2.51 12.96
C HIS A 23 -10.88 -2.51 12.92
N VAL A 24 -10.23 -3.45 13.62
CA VAL A 24 -8.77 -3.56 13.58
C VAL A 24 -8.35 -3.86 12.15
N HIS A 25 -7.49 -3.02 11.60
CA HIS A 25 -6.93 -3.17 10.27
C HIS A 25 -5.52 -2.61 10.23
N TRP A 26 -4.75 -3.06 9.24
CA TRP A 26 -3.38 -2.65 9.02
C TRP A 26 -3.29 -1.98 7.65
N HIS A 27 -2.61 -0.84 7.60
CA HIS A 27 -2.18 -0.25 6.33
C HIS A 27 -0.82 -0.82 5.98
N LEU A 28 -0.72 -1.46 4.82
CA LEU A 28 0.54 -1.90 4.21
C LEU A 28 0.84 -0.98 3.03
N ALA A 29 1.70 0.01 3.24
CA ALA A 29 1.97 1.07 2.26
C ALA A 29 3.39 0.96 1.71
N PRO A 30 3.57 0.42 0.48
CA PRO A 30 4.89 0.34 -0.15
C PRO A 30 5.36 1.72 -0.61
N LEU A 31 6.64 2.02 -0.34
CA LEU A 31 7.35 3.20 -0.83
C LEU A 31 8.28 2.80 -1.98
N PRO A 32 8.18 3.45 -3.16
CA PRO A 32 9.10 3.18 -4.26
C PRO A 32 10.50 3.74 -3.98
N PRO A 33 11.53 3.23 -4.68
CA PRO A 33 12.88 3.75 -4.54
C PRO A 33 13.03 5.21 -4.96
N GLY A 34 13.96 5.92 -4.32
CA GLY A 34 14.34 7.28 -4.73
C GLY A 34 13.39 8.40 -4.28
N VAL A 35 12.38 8.11 -3.45
CA VAL A 35 11.53 9.15 -2.85
C VAL A 35 12.36 9.98 -1.86
N PRO A 36 12.41 11.33 -2.00
CA PRO A 36 13.14 12.19 -1.08
C PRO A 36 12.70 12.02 0.37
N TYR A 37 13.63 12.08 1.32
CA TYR A 37 13.38 11.72 2.72
C TYR A 37 12.24 12.52 3.36
N GLU A 38 12.14 13.81 3.04
CA GLU A 38 11.07 14.71 3.51
C GLU A 38 9.68 14.36 2.95
N GLN A 39 9.60 13.53 1.92
CA GLN A 39 8.37 13.05 1.31
C GLN A 39 8.01 11.61 1.72
N GLN A 40 8.76 11.03 2.65
CA GLN A 40 8.56 9.68 3.16
C GLN A 40 7.61 9.66 4.39
N GLN A 41 7.31 8.46 4.89
CA GLN A 41 6.58 8.22 6.14
C GLN A 41 5.20 8.92 6.19
N THR A 42 5.02 9.90 7.07
CA THR A 42 3.73 10.58 7.31
C THR A 42 3.37 11.57 6.21
N ALA A 43 4.32 11.94 5.33
CA ALA A 43 4.07 12.86 4.23
C ALA A 43 3.00 12.36 3.24
N VAL A 44 2.75 11.05 3.19
CA VAL A 44 1.68 10.45 2.37
C VAL A 44 0.28 10.85 2.82
N PHE A 45 0.11 11.30 4.07
CA PHE A 45 -1.19 11.69 4.62
C PHE A 45 -1.54 13.17 4.36
N ASP A 46 -0.67 13.92 3.70
CA ASP A 46 -0.94 15.31 3.37
C ASP A 46 -2.06 15.43 2.33
N PRO A 47 -3.24 15.97 2.68
CA PRO A 47 -4.36 16.09 1.75
C PRO A 47 -4.05 17.01 0.55
N ALA A 48 -3.06 17.90 0.66
CA ALA A 48 -2.64 18.77 -0.43
C ALA A 48 -2.02 17.99 -1.61
N ARG A 49 -1.61 16.72 -1.40
CA ARG A 49 -1.08 15.84 -2.45
C ARG A 49 -2.16 15.23 -3.34
N GLY A 50 -3.44 15.39 -3.00
CA GLY A 50 -4.55 14.85 -3.76
C GLY A 50 -4.68 13.33 -3.67
N HIS A 51 -5.34 12.72 -4.66
CA HIS A 51 -5.50 11.28 -4.79
C HIS A 51 -4.86 10.81 -6.09
N LEU A 52 -4.42 9.56 -6.11
CA LEU A 52 -4.00 8.91 -7.35
C LEU A 52 -5.25 8.59 -8.18
N ASP A 53 -5.23 9.00 -9.44
CA ASP A 53 -6.19 8.58 -10.44
C ASP A 53 -5.63 7.32 -11.11
N VAL A 54 -6.13 6.16 -10.71
CA VAL A 54 -5.71 4.85 -11.21
C VAL A 54 -6.87 4.26 -11.97
N SER A 55 -6.62 3.79 -13.18
CA SER A 55 -7.68 3.20 -14.00
C SER A 55 -8.21 1.89 -13.40
N ASP A 56 -9.47 1.56 -13.70
CA ASP A 56 -10.08 0.31 -13.25
C ASP A 56 -9.29 -0.92 -13.74
N ASP A 57 -8.75 -0.87 -14.96
CA ASP A 57 -7.95 -1.95 -15.54
C ASP A 57 -6.62 -2.14 -14.77
N GLU A 58 -5.92 -1.06 -14.45
CA GLU A 58 -4.68 -1.13 -13.65
C GLU A 58 -4.94 -1.66 -12.23
N LEU A 59 -6.04 -1.23 -11.60
CA LEU A 59 -6.45 -1.73 -10.29
C LEU A 59 -6.80 -3.23 -10.34
N ALA A 60 -7.53 -3.66 -11.38
CA ALA A 60 -7.91 -5.06 -11.57
C ALA A 60 -6.68 -5.96 -11.78
N ASP A 61 -5.72 -5.52 -12.59
CA ASP A 61 -4.48 -6.26 -12.83
C ASP A 61 -3.63 -6.38 -11.57
N LEU A 62 -3.49 -5.29 -10.81
CA LEU A 62 -2.78 -5.32 -9.53
C LEU A 62 -3.47 -6.26 -8.52
N ALA A 63 -4.79 -6.18 -8.39
CA ALA A 63 -5.56 -7.03 -7.48
C ALA A 63 -5.42 -8.51 -7.82
N ARG A 64 -5.49 -8.86 -9.11
CA ARG A 64 -5.27 -10.22 -9.60
C ARG A 64 -3.87 -10.72 -9.26
N GLY A 65 -2.83 -9.94 -9.58
CA GLY A 65 -1.44 -10.32 -9.33
C GLY A 65 -1.10 -10.48 -7.84
N LEU A 66 -1.74 -9.70 -6.97
CA LEU A 66 -1.67 -9.86 -5.51
C LEU A 66 -2.36 -11.14 -5.06
N GLY A 67 -3.59 -11.38 -5.53
CA GLY A 67 -4.38 -12.57 -5.19
C GLY A 67 -3.65 -13.87 -5.50
N GLU A 68 -3.09 -14.01 -6.71
CA GLU A 68 -2.30 -15.17 -7.14
C GLU A 68 -1.13 -15.46 -6.17
N ARG A 69 -0.39 -14.42 -5.76
CA ARG A 69 0.78 -14.57 -4.86
C ARG A 69 0.40 -14.90 -3.42
N MET A 70 -0.73 -14.37 -2.96
CA MET A 70 -1.24 -14.69 -1.62
C MET A 70 -1.69 -16.15 -1.52
N THR A 71 -2.25 -16.71 -2.60
CA THR A 71 -2.64 -18.12 -2.65
C THR A 71 -1.45 -19.05 -2.81
N ASP A 72 -0.44 -18.68 -3.63
CA ASP A 72 0.75 -19.51 -3.85
C ASP A 72 1.60 -19.67 -2.58
N SER A 73 1.65 -18.63 -1.74
CA SER A 73 2.42 -18.64 -0.48
C SER A 73 1.84 -19.57 0.59
N SER A 74 0.67 -20.19 0.36
CA SER A 74 0.07 -21.19 1.27
C SER A 74 0.57 -22.62 1.03
N THR A 75 1.52 -22.83 0.10
CA THR A 75 2.10 -24.15 -0.23
C THR A 75 3.55 -24.31 0.27
N MET A 76 4.03 -23.42 1.13
CA MET A 76 5.37 -23.46 1.72
C MET A 76 5.31 -23.63 3.24
#